data_AF-A0A0D6KYF7-F1
#
_entry.id   AF-A0A0D6KYF7-F1
#
_cell.length_a   1.000
_cell.length_b   1.000
_cell.length_c   1.000
_cell.angle_alpha   90.00
_cell.angle_beta   90.00
_cell.angle_gamma   90.00
#
_symmetry.space_group_name_H-M   'P 1'
#
loop_
_entity.id
_entity.type
_entity.pdbx_description
1 polymer ?
#
loop_
_entity_poly.entity_id
_entity_poly.type
_entity_poly.pdbx_seq_one_letter_code
_entity_poly.pdbx_strand_id
1 'polypeptide(L)'
;MRIPMFKPARWVIWTMLCIVGGILIGALHVNIVPYQKLAASFLAPSAGDPNSGFGFLRMLPGFGGLAAALGLVSAYIIGAFAYALVQFLELAPNLIHRSPRILKGLLASSGGQKYAPKDGDKGTVKRIKKSLGQGLIWALAHLEAIKSLSYVFDAFICFIAYPFIKDLTSVGDFFGVFLTGQWNRIDWQNLLLFAITVYGVEFLLKLIWALQDVEKASRTQQD
;
A
#
# COMPACT_ATOMS: atom_id res chain seq x y z
N MET A 1 30.23 39.83 0.73
CA MET A 1 30.91 38.63 0.20
C MET A 1 29.90 37.82 -0.60
N ARG A 2 29.98 37.77 -1.94
CA ARG A 2 29.08 36.94 -2.75
C ARG A 2 29.63 35.53 -2.78
N ILE A 3 28.92 34.58 -2.18
CA ILE A 3 29.26 33.15 -2.26
C ILE A 3 29.09 32.73 -3.73
N PRO A 4 30.10 32.15 -4.38
CA PRO A 4 29.96 31.71 -5.78
C PRO A 4 28.91 30.59 -5.85
N MET A 5 27.84 30.82 -6.62
CA MET A 5 26.85 29.79 -6.94
C MET A 5 27.50 28.71 -7.80
N PHE A 6 27.81 27.57 -7.19
CA PHE A 6 28.27 26.38 -7.90
C PHE A 6 27.14 25.86 -8.79
N LYS A 7 27.30 25.91 -10.11
CA LYS A 7 26.37 25.29 -11.07
C LYS A 7 26.83 23.85 -11.30
N PRO A 8 26.16 22.83 -10.75
CA PRO A 8 26.58 21.45 -10.95
C PRO A 8 26.52 21.13 -12.45
N ALA A 9 27.52 20.38 -12.93
CA ALA A 9 27.54 19.91 -14.30
C ALA A 9 26.32 19.03 -14.59
N ARG A 10 25.78 19.08 -15.81
CA ARG A 10 24.57 18.34 -16.21
C ARG A 10 24.62 16.85 -15.87
N TRP A 11 25.79 16.22 -16.02
CA TRP A 11 25.95 14.79 -15.71
C TRP A 11 25.77 14.49 -14.22
N VAL A 12 26.18 15.40 -13.32
CA VAL A 12 25.98 15.25 -11.86
C VAL A 12 24.50 15.26 -11.52
N ILE A 13 23.73 16.16 -12.14
CA ILE A 13 22.27 16.23 -11.96
C ILE A 13 21.63 14.91 -12.44
N TRP A 14 22.02 14.40 -13.61
CA TRP A 14 21.53 13.12 -14.11
C TRP A 14 21.87 11.95 -13.19
N THR A 15 23.11 11.87 -12.69
CA THR A 15 23.51 10.84 -11.73
C THR A 15 22.69 10.92 -10.44
N MET A 16 22.47 12.13 -9.90
CA MET A 16 21.63 12.33 -8.71
C MET A 16 20.19 11.89 -8.96
N LEU A 17 19.62 12.23 -10.12
CA LEU A 17 18.27 11.81 -10.50
C LEU A 17 18.16 10.28 -10.63
N CYS A 18 19.16 9.62 -11.21
CA CYS A 18 19.19 8.15 -11.31
C CYS A 18 19.30 7.49 -9.93
N ILE A 19 20.12 8.03 -9.02
CA ILE A 19 20.25 7.52 -7.65
C ILE A 19 18.93 7.66 -6.89
N VAL A 20 18.33 8.86 -6.92
CA VAL A 20 17.04 9.12 -6.27
C VAL A 20 15.94 8.25 -6.88
N GLY A 21 15.89 8.15 -8.22
CA GLY A 21 14.96 7.28 -8.93
C GLY A 21 15.11 5.80 -8.55
N GLY A 22 16.35 5.31 -8.45
CA GLY A 22 16.66 3.95 -8.02
C GLY A 22 16.22 3.67 -6.59
N ILE A 23 16.43 4.61 -5.67
CA ILE A 23 15.96 4.51 -4.28
C ILE A 23 14.43 4.46 -4.24
N LEU A 24 13.74 5.31 -5.01
CA LEU A 24 12.28 5.33 -5.05
C LEU A 24 11.69 4.04 -5.63
N ILE A 25 12.28 3.52 -6.70
CA ILE A 25 11.87 2.23 -7.29
C ILE A 25 12.14 1.09 -6.29
N GLY A 26 13.29 1.10 -5.63
CA GLY A 26 13.64 0.11 -4.60
C GLY A 26 12.67 0.14 -3.42
N ALA A 27 12.32 1.33 -2.93
CA ALA A 27 11.32 1.49 -1.88
C ALA A 27 9.94 0.99 -2.32
N LEU A 28 9.50 1.35 -3.53
CA LEU A 28 8.24 0.86 -4.09
C LEU A 28 8.24 -0.68 -4.19
N HIS A 29 9.35 -1.25 -4.64
CA HIS A 29 9.49 -2.71 -4.75
C HIS A 29 9.37 -3.39 -3.38
N VAL A 30 10.08 -2.89 -2.36
CA VAL A 30 10.00 -3.42 -0.97
C VAL A 30 8.57 -3.42 -0.45
N ASN A 31 7.77 -2.42 -0.80
CA ASN A 31 6.37 -2.36 -0.40
C ASN A 31 5.44 -3.32 -1.17
N ILE A 32 5.74 -3.59 -2.45
CA ILE A 32 4.92 -4.49 -3.29
C ILE A 32 5.21 -5.96 -3.00
N VAL A 33 6.43 -6.31 -2.61
CA VAL A 33 6.89 -7.70 -2.47
C VAL A 33 5.98 -8.56 -1.56
N PRO A 34 5.46 -8.09 -0.40
CA PRO A 34 4.52 -8.87 0.41
C PRO A 34 3.28 -9.31 -0.35
N TYR A 35 2.69 -8.37 -1.08
CA TYR A 35 1.50 -8.58 -1.89
C TYR A 35 1.79 -9.46 -3.10
N GLN A 36 2.96 -9.31 -3.71
CA GLN A 36 3.42 -10.19 -4.77
C GLN A 36 3.58 -11.63 -4.27
N LYS A 37 4.23 -11.85 -3.12
CA LYS A 37 4.40 -13.19 -2.53
C LYS A 37 3.04 -13.84 -2.24
N LEU A 38 2.11 -13.07 -1.68
CA LEU A 38 0.75 -13.52 -1.45
C LEU A 38 0.05 -13.89 -2.77
N ALA A 39 0.08 -13.01 -3.77
CA ALA A 39 -0.50 -13.27 -5.10
C ALA A 39 0.14 -14.50 -5.78
N ALA A 40 1.46 -14.65 -5.69
CA ALA A 40 2.19 -15.78 -6.25
C ALA A 40 1.75 -17.11 -5.63
N SER A 41 1.40 -17.13 -4.34
CA SER A 41 0.91 -18.34 -3.66
C SER A 41 -0.40 -18.86 -4.26
N PHE A 42 -1.25 -17.97 -4.80
CA PHE A 42 -2.50 -18.34 -5.48
C PHE A 42 -2.31 -18.67 -6.96
N LEU A 43 -1.32 -18.05 -7.62
CA LEU A 43 -1.08 -18.21 -9.06
C LEU A 43 -0.17 -19.40 -9.38
N ALA A 44 0.65 -19.81 -8.43
CA ALA A 44 1.58 -20.92 -8.55
C ALA A 44 1.66 -21.72 -7.24
N PRO A 45 0.62 -22.51 -6.90
CA PRO A 45 0.86 -23.66 -6.05
C PRO A 45 1.91 -24.53 -6.74
N SER A 46 2.82 -25.05 -5.92
CA SER A 46 3.87 -26.03 -6.15
C SER A 46 3.86 -26.75 -7.51
N ALA A 47 5.05 -26.87 -8.10
CA ALA A 47 5.34 -27.57 -9.34
C ALA A 47 4.40 -28.76 -9.62
N GLY A 48 3.50 -28.61 -10.61
CA GLY A 48 2.71 -29.71 -11.16
C GLY A 48 1.19 -29.59 -11.10
N ASP A 49 0.60 -28.56 -10.48
CA ASP A 49 -0.87 -28.45 -10.41
C ASP A 49 -1.50 -27.91 -11.72
N PRO A 50 -2.28 -28.71 -12.47
CA PRO A 50 -3.04 -28.29 -13.66
C PRO A 50 -4.01 -27.14 -13.41
N ASN A 51 -4.45 -26.97 -12.16
CA ASN A 51 -5.47 -25.99 -11.76
C ASN A 51 -4.86 -24.64 -11.35
N SER A 52 -3.53 -24.51 -11.39
CA SER A 52 -2.84 -23.25 -11.21
C SER A 52 -3.04 -22.34 -12.43
N GLY A 53 -3.04 -21.01 -12.23
CA GLY A 53 -3.48 -20.04 -13.25
C GLY A 53 -2.79 -20.17 -14.62
N PHE A 54 -1.54 -20.65 -14.65
CA PHE A 54 -0.79 -20.95 -15.88
C PHE A 54 -0.29 -22.40 -15.96
N GLY A 55 -0.87 -23.31 -15.18
CA GLY A 55 -0.47 -24.72 -15.12
C GLY A 55 -0.48 -25.41 -16.48
N PHE A 56 -1.44 -25.06 -17.33
CA PHE A 56 -1.57 -25.59 -18.69
C PHE A 56 -0.38 -25.25 -19.61
N LEU A 57 0.24 -24.06 -19.48
CA LEU A 57 1.40 -23.67 -20.29
C LEU A 57 2.67 -24.42 -19.89
N ARG A 58 2.75 -24.93 -18.65
CA ARG A 58 3.88 -25.74 -18.16
C ARG A 58 3.82 -27.18 -18.63
N MET A 59 2.68 -27.65 -19.16
CA MET A 59 2.55 -28.98 -19.77
C MET A 59 3.11 -29.05 -21.19
N LEU A 60 3.34 -27.91 -21.84
CA LEU A 60 3.94 -27.84 -23.17
C LEU A 60 5.48 -27.89 -23.06
N PRO A 61 6.17 -28.81 -23.77
CA PRO A 61 7.63 -28.89 -23.77
C PRO A 61 8.24 -27.57 -24.24
N GLY A 62 9.19 -27.01 -23.49
CA GLY A 62 9.87 -25.76 -23.82
C GLY A 62 9.15 -24.46 -23.39
N PHE A 63 7.89 -24.53 -22.94
CA PHE A 63 7.12 -23.36 -22.51
C PHE A 63 7.13 -23.12 -21.00
N GLY A 64 7.77 -24.00 -20.22
CA GLY A 64 7.90 -23.85 -18.77
C GLY A 64 8.51 -22.52 -18.33
N GLY A 65 9.51 -22.02 -19.06
CA GLY A 65 10.13 -20.71 -18.80
C GLY A 65 9.19 -19.53 -19.04
N LEU A 66 8.42 -19.56 -20.14
CA LEU A 66 7.41 -18.55 -20.44
C LEU A 66 6.31 -18.53 -19.36
N ALA A 67 5.83 -19.70 -18.95
CA ALA A 67 4.81 -19.81 -17.92
C ALA A 67 5.31 -19.34 -16.54
N ALA A 68 6.59 -19.55 -16.22
CA ALA A 68 7.21 -19.02 -15.02
C ALA A 68 7.32 -17.47 -15.07
N ALA A 69 7.75 -16.91 -16.20
CA ALA A 69 7.83 -15.46 -16.38
C ALA A 69 6.46 -14.80 -16.30
N LEU A 70 5.45 -15.34 -16.99
CA LEU A 70 4.07 -14.83 -16.92
C LEU A 70 3.52 -14.92 -15.50
N GLY A 71 3.74 -16.02 -14.79
CA GLY A 71 3.32 -16.16 -13.39
C GLY A 71 3.93 -15.10 -12.48
N LEU A 72 5.23 -14.83 -12.61
CA LEU A 72 5.91 -13.79 -11.83
C LEU A 72 5.40 -12.38 -12.15
N VAL A 73 5.25 -12.06 -13.44
CA VAL A 73 4.76 -10.74 -13.89
C VAL A 73 3.31 -10.52 -13.43
N SER A 74 2.43 -11.51 -13.60
CA SER A 74 1.06 -11.44 -13.13
C SER A 74 0.97 -11.31 -11.61
N ALA A 75 1.77 -12.06 -10.86
CA ALA A 75 1.84 -11.93 -9.40
C ALA A 75 2.29 -10.52 -8.97
N TYR A 76 3.25 -9.94 -9.69
CA TYR A 76 3.72 -8.58 -9.42
C TYR A 76 2.63 -7.54 -9.71
N ILE A 77 1.93 -7.64 -10.84
CA ILE A 77 0.85 -6.72 -11.20
C ILE A 77 -0.29 -6.79 -10.19
N ILE A 78 -0.72 -8.01 -9.83
CA ILE A 78 -1.79 -8.22 -8.83
C ILE A 78 -1.33 -7.70 -7.46
N GLY A 79 -0.10 -8.00 -7.06
CA GLY A 79 0.49 -7.51 -5.83
C GLY A 79 0.55 -5.99 -5.77
N ALA A 80 0.98 -5.34 -6.85
CA ALA A 80 1.06 -3.89 -6.95
C ALA A 80 -0.32 -3.23 -6.85
N PHE A 81 -1.35 -3.82 -7.48
CA PHE A 81 -2.71 -3.32 -7.39
C PHE A 81 -3.30 -3.48 -5.98
N ALA A 82 -3.09 -4.64 -5.35
CA ALA A 82 -3.53 -4.89 -3.99
C ALA A 82 -2.86 -3.93 -2.99
N TYR A 83 -1.55 -3.73 -3.11
CA TYR A 83 -0.80 -2.75 -2.33
C TYR A 83 -1.35 -1.33 -2.53
N ALA A 84 -1.55 -0.91 -3.78
CA ALA A 84 -2.06 0.43 -4.07
C ALA A 84 -3.46 0.66 -3.45
N LEU A 85 -4.31 -0.35 -3.42
CA LEU A 85 -5.63 -0.28 -2.78
C LEU A 85 -5.52 -0.13 -1.26
N VAL A 86 -4.71 -0.97 -0.60
CA VAL A 86 -4.51 -0.91 0.85
C VAL A 86 -3.87 0.42 1.24
N GLN A 87 -2.80 0.82 0.55
CA GLN A 87 -2.12 2.09 0.78
C GLN A 87 -3.06 3.29 0.58
N PHE A 88 -3.95 3.23 -0.41
CA PHE A 88 -4.96 4.27 -0.60
C PHE A 88 -5.91 4.38 0.60
N LEU A 89 -6.40 3.25 1.13
CA LEU A 89 -7.29 3.24 2.29
C LEU A 89 -6.62 3.78 3.56
N GLU A 90 -5.33 3.51 3.75
CA GLU A 90 -4.55 4.04 4.87
C GLU A 90 -4.31 5.54 4.78
N LEU A 91 -4.05 6.05 3.58
CA LEU A 91 -3.71 7.46 3.35
C LEU A 91 -4.93 8.35 3.15
N ALA A 92 -6.04 7.82 2.67
CA ALA A 92 -7.25 8.58 2.36
C ALA A 92 -7.74 9.44 3.55
N PRO A 93 -7.85 8.94 4.80
CA PRO A 93 -8.24 9.77 5.94
C PRO A 93 -7.30 10.95 6.17
N ASN A 94 -5.99 10.72 6.12
CA ASN A 94 -4.99 11.76 6.31
C ASN A 94 -5.11 12.86 5.23
N LEU A 95 -5.32 12.46 3.97
CA LEU A 95 -5.48 13.40 2.85
C LEU A 95 -6.79 14.19 2.93
N ILE A 96 -7.89 13.53 3.33
CA ILE A 96 -9.21 14.16 3.46
C ILE A 96 -9.21 15.16 4.62
N HIS A 97 -8.63 14.82 5.77
CA HIS A 97 -8.55 15.72 6.92
C HIS A 97 -7.67 16.96 6.66
N ARG A 98 -6.58 16.81 5.90
CA ARG A 98 -5.67 17.93 5.59
C ARG A 98 -6.24 18.89 4.54
N SER A 99 -7.18 18.47 3.70
CA SER A 99 -7.70 19.29 2.59
C SER A 99 -9.22 19.49 2.64
N PRO A 100 -9.68 20.67 3.10
CA PRO A 100 -11.10 21.03 3.08
C PRO A 100 -11.70 21.00 1.67
N ARG A 101 -10.88 21.18 0.62
CA ARG A 101 -11.32 21.09 -0.78
C ARG A 101 -11.67 19.66 -1.18
N ILE A 102 -10.87 18.68 -0.75
CA ILE A 102 -11.14 17.27 -1.02
C ILE A 102 -12.42 16.85 -0.32
N LEU A 103 -12.57 17.20 0.96
CA LEU A 103 -13.79 16.91 1.72
C LEU A 103 -15.03 17.54 1.06
N LYS A 104 -14.97 18.82 0.68
CA LYS A 104 -16.06 19.51 -0.03
C LYS A 104 -16.39 18.84 -1.38
N GLY A 105 -15.38 18.42 -2.15
CA GLY A 105 -15.58 17.71 -3.41
C GLY A 105 -16.19 16.32 -3.24
N LEU A 106 -15.80 15.59 -2.20
CA LEU A 106 -16.38 14.29 -1.85
C LEU A 106 -17.83 14.45 -1.37
N LEU A 107 -18.12 15.46 -0.56
CA LEU A 107 -19.49 15.76 -0.14
C LEU A 107 -20.37 16.20 -1.32
N ALA A 108 -19.84 17.03 -2.22
CA ALA A 108 -20.55 17.45 -3.44
C ALA A 108 -20.86 16.26 -4.37
N SER A 109 -19.94 15.29 -4.49
CA SER A 109 -20.18 14.07 -5.27
C SER A 109 -21.08 13.05 -4.56
N SER A 110 -21.12 13.07 -3.23
CA SER A 110 -22.10 12.31 -2.42
C SER A 110 -23.53 12.85 -2.53
N GLY A 111 -23.68 14.09 -3.01
CA GLY A 111 -24.94 14.80 -3.25
C GLY A 111 -25.83 14.24 -4.36
N GLY A 112 -26.19 12.96 -4.27
CA GLY A 112 -27.58 12.54 -4.30
C GLY A 112 -28.40 12.52 -5.60
N GLN A 113 -28.02 13.13 -6.73
CA GLN A 113 -28.94 13.11 -7.89
C GLN A 113 -28.89 11.83 -8.73
N LYS A 114 -27.72 11.21 -8.89
CA LYS A 114 -27.56 10.06 -9.81
C LYS A 114 -28.16 8.75 -9.26
N TYR A 115 -28.13 8.57 -7.94
CA TYR A 115 -28.61 7.37 -7.26
C TYR A 115 -29.77 7.65 -6.29
N ALA A 116 -30.46 8.78 -6.44
CA ALA A 116 -31.69 9.04 -5.69
C ALA A 116 -32.76 7.99 -6.05
N PRO A 117 -33.47 7.42 -5.06
CA PRO A 117 -34.65 6.60 -5.31
C PRO A 117 -35.69 7.39 -6.10
N LYS A 118 -36.17 6.86 -7.24
CA LYS A 118 -37.28 7.44 -8.01
C LYS A 118 -38.58 6.69 -7.69
N ASP A 119 -39.72 7.38 -7.83
CA ASP A 119 -41.04 6.80 -7.49
C ASP A 119 -41.44 5.58 -8.37
N GLY A 120 -40.81 5.41 -9.54
CA GLY A 120 -40.98 4.24 -10.40
C GLY A 120 -39.99 3.08 -10.17
N ASP A 121 -39.08 3.19 -9.21
CA ASP A 121 -38.08 2.14 -8.98
C ASP A 121 -38.69 0.92 -8.25
N LYS A 122 -38.46 -0.29 -8.80
CA LYS A 122 -38.81 -1.55 -8.13
C LYS A 122 -38.09 -1.67 -6.78
N GLY A 123 -38.70 -2.35 -5.80
CA GLY A 123 -38.23 -2.42 -4.41
C GLY A 123 -36.73 -2.78 -4.24
N THR A 124 -36.20 -3.71 -5.05
CA THR A 124 -34.78 -4.08 -5.06
C THR A 124 -33.88 -2.95 -5.56
N VAL A 125 -34.27 -2.28 -6.64
CA VAL A 125 -33.53 -1.14 -7.22
C VAL A 125 -33.52 0.03 -6.25
N LYS A 126 -34.63 0.27 -5.54
CA LYS A 126 -34.75 1.31 -4.51
C LYS A 126 -33.78 1.08 -3.35
N ARG A 127 -33.62 -0.17 -2.89
CA ARG A 127 -32.68 -0.55 -1.83
C ARG A 127 -31.22 -0.40 -2.27
N ILE A 128 -30.88 -0.84 -3.48
CA ILE A 128 -29.53 -0.70 -4.05
C ILE A 128 -29.15 0.77 -4.20
N LYS A 129 -30.04 1.59 -4.78
CA LYS A 129 -29.84 3.03 -4.93
C LYS A 129 -29.66 3.73 -3.57
N LYS A 130 -30.47 3.38 -2.58
CA LYS A 130 -30.34 3.89 -1.20
C LYS A 130 -28.99 3.50 -0.57
N SER A 131 -28.57 2.24 -0.72
CA SER A 131 -27.28 1.75 -0.22
C SER A 131 -26.10 2.44 -0.90
N LEU A 132 -26.14 2.62 -2.22
CA LEU A 132 -25.08 3.30 -2.98
C LEU A 132 -25.00 4.79 -2.64
N GLY A 133 -26.14 5.45 -2.42
CA GLY A 133 -26.19 6.85 -1.98
C GLY A 133 -25.68 7.06 -0.55
N GLN A 134 -25.85 6.07 0.33
CA GLN A 134 -25.38 6.13 1.72
C GLN A 134 -23.94 5.62 1.90
N GLY A 135 -23.41 4.83 0.96
CA GLY A 135 -22.10 4.19 1.07
C GLY A 135 -20.95 5.17 1.24
N LEU A 136 -20.94 6.28 0.48
CA LEU A 136 -19.88 7.30 0.60
C LEU A 136 -19.97 8.07 1.92
N ILE A 137 -21.19 8.41 2.37
CA ILE A 137 -21.41 9.09 3.66
C ILE A 137 -20.98 8.18 4.81
N TRP A 138 -21.34 6.89 4.74
CA TRP A 138 -20.91 5.90 5.73
C TRP A 138 -19.40 5.73 5.74
N ALA A 139 -18.76 5.64 4.56
CA ALA A 139 -17.31 5.52 4.44
C ALA A 139 -16.60 6.76 5.03
N LEU A 140 -17.09 7.97 4.74
CA LEU A 140 -16.58 9.20 5.33
C LEU A 140 -16.74 9.23 6.86
N ALA A 141 -17.89 8.75 7.38
CA ALA A 141 -18.14 8.68 8.82
C ALA A 141 -17.26 7.66 9.55
N HIS A 142 -16.77 6.63 8.85
CA HIS A 142 -15.96 5.54 9.40
C HIS A 142 -14.53 5.51 8.86
N LEU A 143 -14.02 6.64 8.33
CA LEU A 143 -12.70 6.73 7.72
C LEU A 143 -11.58 6.20 8.63
N GLU A 144 -11.59 6.54 9.91
CA GLU A 144 -10.56 6.08 10.87
C GLU A 144 -10.67 4.58 11.19
N ALA A 145 -11.89 4.03 11.19
CA ALA A 145 -12.08 2.59 11.35
C ALA A 145 -11.60 1.81 10.13
N ILE A 146 -11.89 2.32 8.92
CA ILE A 146 -11.40 1.75 7.66
C ILE A 146 -9.87 1.80 7.63
N LYS A 147 -9.27 2.93 8.00
CA LYS A 147 -7.82 3.09 8.16
C LYS A 147 -7.22 2.02 9.05
N SER A 148 -7.77 1.89 10.26
CA SER A 148 -7.28 0.95 11.26
C SER A 148 -7.38 -0.49 10.77
N LEU A 149 -8.49 -0.84 10.11
CA LEU A 149 -8.68 -2.16 9.53
C LEU A 149 -7.69 -2.43 8.39
N SER A 150 -7.42 -1.43 7.54
CA SER A 150 -6.41 -1.53 6.48
C SER A 150 -5.02 -1.76 7.05
N TYR A 151 -4.63 -1.06 8.12
CA TYR A 151 -3.35 -1.32 8.81
C TYR A 151 -3.25 -2.73 9.40
N VAL A 152 -4.33 -3.25 10.00
CA VAL A 152 -4.35 -4.61 10.52
C VAL A 152 -4.19 -5.62 9.38
N PHE A 153 -4.85 -5.38 8.26
CA PHE A 153 -4.76 -6.23 7.08
C PHE A 153 -3.37 -6.18 6.43
N ASP A 154 -2.80 -4.98 6.27
CA ASP A 154 -1.44 -4.79 5.75
C ASP A 154 -0.40 -5.45 6.65
N ALA A 155 -0.49 -5.23 7.96
CA ALA A 155 0.37 -5.88 8.94
C ALA A 155 0.27 -7.42 8.85
N PHE A 156 -0.91 -7.97 8.64
CA PHE A 156 -1.06 -9.42 8.48
C PHE A 156 -0.37 -9.94 7.21
N ILE A 157 -0.55 -9.26 6.08
CA ILE A 157 0.13 -9.62 4.81
C ILE A 157 1.65 -9.50 4.96
N CYS A 158 2.12 -8.39 5.52
CA CYS A 158 3.55 -8.15 5.75
C CYS A 158 4.16 -9.16 6.72
N PHE A 159 3.42 -9.58 7.74
CA PHE A 159 3.86 -10.61 8.69
C PHE A 159 4.03 -11.98 8.02
N ILE A 160 3.11 -12.36 7.13
CA ILE A 160 3.23 -13.61 6.35
C ILE A 160 4.43 -13.53 5.40
N ALA A 161 4.66 -12.38 4.77
CA ALA A 161 5.72 -12.21 3.78
C ALA A 161 7.12 -12.04 4.37
N TYR A 162 7.21 -11.42 5.55
CA TYR A 162 8.42 -11.11 6.31
C TYR A 162 8.26 -11.55 7.76
N PRO A 163 8.22 -12.88 8.02
CA PRO A 163 8.18 -13.37 9.39
C PRO A 163 9.46 -12.93 10.10
N PHE A 164 9.32 -12.11 11.15
CA PHE A 164 10.46 -11.61 11.92
C PHE A 164 10.83 -12.49 13.12
N ILE A 165 10.33 -13.73 13.14
CA ILE A 165 10.75 -14.79 14.06
C ILE A 165 11.31 -15.93 13.22
N LYS A 166 12.59 -16.26 13.43
CA LYS A 166 13.39 -17.13 12.54
C LYS A 166 12.87 -18.57 12.43
N ASP A 167 12.16 -19.05 13.44
CA ASP A 167 11.62 -20.42 13.52
C ASP A 167 10.14 -20.42 13.93
N LEU A 168 9.34 -19.53 13.31
CA LEU A 168 7.92 -19.44 13.63
C LEU A 168 7.17 -20.69 13.15
N THR A 169 6.83 -21.60 14.06
CA THR A 169 6.03 -22.81 13.75
C THR A 169 4.58 -22.66 14.19
N SER A 170 4.33 -21.86 15.23
CA SER A 170 3.00 -21.58 15.75
C SER A 170 2.86 -20.13 16.22
N VAL A 171 1.62 -19.66 16.36
CA VAL A 171 1.31 -18.36 16.99
C VAL A 171 1.80 -18.33 18.46
N GLY A 172 1.86 -19.50 19.12
CA GLY A 172 2.40 -19.62 20.47
C GLY A 172 3.89 -19.26 20.55
N ASP A 173 4.67 -19.58 19.51
CA ASP A 173 6.10 -19.20 19.45
C ASP A 173 6.27 -17.69 19.40
N PHE A 174 5.35 -16.98 18.76
CA PHE A 174 5.36 -15.52 18.72
C PHE A 174 5.29 -14.94 20.12
N PHE A 175 4.23 -15.24 20.87
CA PHE A 175 4.08 -14.75 22.24
C PHE A 175 5.18 -15.29 23.16
N GLY A 176 5.61 -16.54 22.96
CA GLY A 176 6.69 -17.16 23.72
C GLY A 176 8.01 -16.39 23.62
N VAL A 177 8.42 -15.97 22.42
CA VAL A 177 9.67 -15.20 22.22
C VAL A 177 9.64 -13.86 22.96
N PHE A 178 8.51 -13.15 22.93
CA PHE A 178 8.37 -11.87 23.64
C PHE A 178 8.28 -12.05 25.16
N LEU A 179 7.52 -13.04 25.64
CA LEU A 179 7.34 -13.28 27.07
C LEU A 179 8.61 -13.81 27.74
N THR A 180 9.43 -14.59 27.02
CA THR A 180 10.68 -15.16 27.54
C THR A 180 11.92 -14.32 27.23
N GLY A 181 11.76 -13.19 26.53
CA GLY A 181 12.86 -12.28 26.19
C GLY A 181 13.91 -12.88 25.26
N GLN A 182 13.52 -13.80 24.36
CA GLN A 182 14.44 -14.48 23.44
C GLN A 182 14.80 -13.62 22.22
N TRP A 183 15.41 -12.46 22.43
CA TRP A 183 15.73 -11.46 21.38
C TRP A 183 16.57 -12.02 20.22
N ASN A 184 17.39 -13.06 20.46
CA ASN A 184 18.20 -13.69 19.42
C ASN A 184 17.38 -14.42 18.33
N ARG A 185 16.13 -14.78 18.65
CA ARG A 185 15.20 -15.41 17.69
C ARG A 185 14.48 -14.39 16.80
N ILE A 186 14.62 -13.11 17.10
CA ILE A 186 14.09 -12.03 16.26
C ILE A 186 15.00 -11.85 15.05
N ASP A 187 14.40 -11.88 13.87
CA ASP A 187 15.01 -11.43 12.64
C ASP A 187 14.80 -9.91 12.52
N TRP A 188 15.80 -9.16 12.98
CA TRP A 188 15.79 -7.70 12.94
C TRP A 188 15.69 -7.14 11.52
N GLN A 189 16.18 -7.86 10.50
CA GLN A 189 16.08 -7.43 9.11
C GLN A 189 14.63 -7.52 8.64
N ASN A 190 13.95 -8.64 8.90
CA ASN A 190 12.54 -8.79 8.55
C ASN A 190 11.65 -7.87 9.40
N LEU A 191 12.00 -7.61 10.66
CA LEU A 191 11.29 -6.65 11.50
C LEU A 191 11.39 -5.23 10.94
N LEU A 192 12.58 -4.84 10.47
CA LEU A 192 12.79 -3.54 9.85
C LEU A 192 12.05 -3.43 8.52
N LEU A 193 12.11 -4.46 7.67
CA LEU A 193 11.34 -4.50 6.42
C LEU A 193 9.85 -4.39 6.68
N PHE A 194 9.33 -5.16 7.65
CA PHE A 194 7.95 -5.06 8.10
C PHE A 194 7.57 -3.63 8.51
N ALA A 195 8.38 -3.00 9.39
CA ALA A 195 8.08 -1.66 9.88
C ALA A 195 8.13 -0.61 8.76
N ILE A 196 9.12 -0.70 7.86
CA ILE A 196 9.24 0.18 6.69
C ILE A 196 8.05 0.00 5.76
N THR A 197 7.63 -1.24 5.51
CA THR A 197 6.52 -1.49 4.60
C THR A 197 5.20 -0.95 5.12
N VAL A 198 4.89 -1.20 6.39
CA VAL A 198 3.61 -0.79 7.00
C VAL A 198 3.56 0.72 7.26
N TYR A 199 4.65 1.32 7.74
CA TYR A 199 4.61 2.72 8.21
C TYR A 199 5.44 3.70 7.38
N GLY A 200 6.30 3.23 6.48
CA GLY A 200 7.27 4.06 5.79
C GLY A 200 6.63 5.16 4.96
N VAL A 201 5.57 4.85 4.21
CA VAL A 201 4.88 5.84 3.37
C VAL A 201 4.15 6.89 4.21
N GLU A 202 3.45 6.47 5.26
CA GLU A 202 2.75 7.41 6.15
C GLU A 202 3.74 8.32 6.89
N PHE A 203 4.87 7.76 7.35
CA PHE A 203 5.94 8.52 7.99
C PHE A 203 6.52 9.57 7.05
N LEU A 204 6.84 9.19 5.81
CA LEU A 204 7.35 10.12 4.80
C LEU A 204 6.36 11.24 4.49
N LEU A 205 5.07 10.92 4.35
CA LEU A 205 4.03 11.93 4.11
C LEU A 205 3.90 12.91 5.27
N LYS A 206 3.86 12.41 6.51
CA LYS A 206 3.82 13.27 7.71
C LYS A 206 5.07 14.15 7.83
N LEU A 207 6.23 13.63 7.47
CA LEU A 207 7.48 14.39 7.46
C LEU A 207 7.46 15.52 6.41
N ILE A 208 7.06 15.21 5.17
CA ILE A 208 6.91 16.23 4.10
C ILE A 208 5.96 17.34 4.56
N TRP A 209 4.85 16.95 5.18
CA TRP A 209 3.86 17.87 5.70
C TRP A 209 4.38 18.77 6.81
N ALA A 210 5.10 18.20 7.78
CA ALA A 210 5.75 18.97 8.84
C ALA A 210 6.75 19.99 8.26
N LEU A 211 7.56 19.58 7.28
CA LEU A 211 8.51 20.48 6.60
C LEU A 211 7.80 21.64 5.88
N GLN A 212 6.71 21.36 5.18
CA GLN A 212 5.90 22.41 4.54
C GLN A 212 5.30 23.40 5.53
N ASP A 213 4.88 22.91 6.69
CA ASP A 213 4.25 23.75 7.72
C ASP A 213 5.31 24.64 8.41
N VAL A 214 6.53 24.12 8.62
CA VAL A 214 7.69 24.92 9.08
C VAL A 214 8.08 25.98 8.04
N GLU A 215 8.13 25.62 6.76
CA GLU A 215 8.47 26.57 5.70
C GLU A 215 7.46 27.73 5.64
N LYS A 216 6.16 27.44 5.71
CA LYS A 216 5.11 28.47 5.75
C LYS A 216 5.26 29.40 6.96
N ALA A 217 5.49 28.83 8.15
CA ALA A 217 5.67 29.62 9.36
C ALA A 217 6.88 30.58 9.27
N SER A 218 7.98 30.14 8.63
CA SER A 218 9.16 30.98 8.44
C SER A 218 8.92 32.18 7.50
N ARG A 219 8.06 32.03 6.49
CA ARG A 219 7.70 33.10 5.55
C ARG A 219 6.80 34.15 6.21
N THR A 220 5.83 33.72 7.03
CA THR A 220 4.93 34.64 7.74
C THR A 220 5.62 35.50 8.81
N GLN A 221 6.82 35.13 9.26
CA GLN A 221 7.63 35.95 10.17
C GLN A 221 8.50 36.99 9.45
N GLN A 222 8.61 36.92 8.13
CA GLN A 222 9.38 37.87 7.31
C GLN A 222 8.51 38.98 6.69
N ASP A 223 7.18 38.82 6.75
CA ASP A 223 6.17 39.81 6.34
C ASP A 223 5.70 40.62 7.56
#